data_AF-A0A8J7UXH8-F1
#
_entry.id   AF-A0A8J7UXH8-F1
#
_cell.length_a   1.000
_cell.length_b   1.000
_cell.length_c   1.000
_cell.angle_alpha   90.00
_cell.angle_beta   90.00
_cell.angle_gamma   90.00
#
_symmetry.space_group_name_H-M   'P 1'
#
loop_
_entity.id
_entity.type
_entity.pdbx_description
1 polymer ?
#
loop_
_entity_poly.entity_id
_entity_poly.type
_entity_poly.pdbx_seq_one_letter_code
_entity_poly.pdbx_strand_id
1 'polypeptide(L)' 'MINDLKEIENSALNLNKKDKARLADKLLQSIHGKIDPEIEQAWIDEVQKRKESLESGKASLHSASDVLHEAKKRI' A
#
# COMPACT_ATOMS: atom_id res chain seq x y z
N MET A 1 -18.14 -25.30 -7.72
CA MET A 1 -17.05 -24.31 -7.85
C MET A 1 -17.70 -22.95 -7.93
N ILE A 2 -17.24 -22.00 -7.13
CA ILE A 2 -17.76 -20.63 -7.18
C ILE A 2 -17.07 -19.95 -8.36
N ASN A 3 -17.83 -19.65 -9.42
CA ASN A 3 -17.31 -19.03 -10.65
C ASN A 3 -17.99 -17.69 -10.96
N ASP A 4 -18.99 -17.29 -10.17
CA ASP A 4 -19.65 -16.00 -10.29
C ASP A 4 -18.96 -14.95 -9.40
N LEU A 5 -18.71 -13.75 -9.95
CA LEU A 5 -18.01 -12.69 -9.24
C LEU A 5 -18.72 -12.29 -7.95
N LYS A 6 -20.06 -12.21 -7.95
CA LYS A 6 -20.82 -11.79 -6.75
C LYS A 6 -20.72 -12.83 -5.64
N GLU A 7 -20.71 -14.11 -5.98
CA GLU A 7 -20.52 -15.18 -5.00
C GLU A 7 -19.10 -15.18 -4.40
N ILE A 8 -18.08 -14.86 -5.20
CA ILE A 8 -16.69 -14.70 -4.74
C ILE A 8 -16.59 -13.50 -3.79
N GLU A 9 -17.15 -12.35 -4.18
CA GLU A 9 -17.17 -11.13 -3.37
C GLU A 9 -17.87 -11.37 -2.02
N ASN A 10 -19.06 -11.95 -2.04
CA ASN A 10 -19.81 -12.25 -0.82
C ASN A 10 -19.02 -13.19 0.10
N SER A 11 -18.39 -14.22 -0.46
CA SER A 11 -17.56 -15.17 0.30
C SER A 11 -16.33 -14.48 0.91
N ALA A 12 -15.67 -13.59 0.16
CA ALA A 12 -14.50 -12.82 0.62
C ALA A 12 -14.87 -11.82 1.71
N LEU A 13 -16.02 -11.16 1.61
CA LEU A 13 -16.51 -10.20 2.59
C LEU A 13 -16.89 -10.87 3.92
N ASN A 14 -17.31 -12.13 3.89
CA ASN A 14 -17.63 -12.93 5.08
C ASN A 14 -16.41 -13.53 5.80
N LEU A 15 -15.19 -13.40 5.24
CA LEU A 15 -13.97 -13.81 5.93
C LEU A 15 -13.73 -13.00 7.20
N ASN A 16 -13.10 -13.63 8.19
CA ASN A 16 -12.58 -12.91 9.34
C ASN A 16 -11.52 -11.87 8.91
N LYS A 17 -11.24 -10.88 9.77
CA LYS A 17 -10.35 -9.75 9.45
C LYS A 17 -8.97 -10.18 8.95
N LYS A 18 -8.38 -11.23 9.54
CA LYS A 18 -7.04 -11.71 9.20
C LYS A 18 -7.02 -12.35 7.81
N ASP A 19 -7.97 -13.22 7.53
CA ASP A 19 -8.04 -13.92 6.24
C ASP A 19 -8.47 -12.98 5.11
N LYS A 20 -9.33 -11.99 5.41
CA LYS A 20 -9.68 -10.91 4.49
C LYS A 20 -8.45 -10.08 4.09
N ALA A 21 -7.63 -9.67 5.07
CA ALA A 21 -6.39 -8.93 4.79
C ALA A 21 -5.41 -9.77 3.95
N ARG A 22 -5.25 -11.06 4.28
CA ARG A 22 -4.41 -11.98 3.50
C ARG A 22 -4.91 -12.17 2.07
N LEU A 23 -6.22 -12.26 1.86
CA LEU A 23 -6.81 -12.39 0.54
C LEU A 23 -6.62 -11.10 -0.27
N ALA A 24 -6.86 -9.94 0.34
CA ALA A 24 -6.64 -8.64 -0.30
C ALA A 24 -5.18 -8.47 -0.76
N ASP A 25 -4.22 -8.80 0.10
CA ASP A 25 -2.79 -8.76 -0.23
C ASP A 25 -2.46 -9.66 -1.44
N LYS A 26 -2.95 -10.90 -1.47
CA LYS A 26 -2.76 -11.80 -2.61
C LYS A 26 -3.39 -11.28 -3.90
N LEU A 27 -4.59 -10.72 -3.83
CA LEU A 27 -5.27 -10.17 -4.99
C LEU A 27 -4.51 -8.96 -5.54
N LEU A 28 -4.04 -8.07 -4.66
CA LEU A 28 -3.16 -6.95 -5.04
C LEU A 28 -1.89 -7.46 -5.71
N GLN A 29 -1.19 -8.44 -5.12
CA GLN A 29 -0.01 -9.05 -5.73
C GLN A 29 -0.30 -9.69 -7.09
N SER A 30 -1.48 -10.27 -7.28
CA SER A 30 -1.85 -10.92 -8.55
C SER A 30 -2.10 -9.94 -9.71
N ILE A 31 -2.49 -8.70 -9.40
CA ILE A 31 -2.70 -7.66 -10.42
C ILE A 31 -1.42 -6.87 -10.71
N HIS A 32 -0.44 -6.92 -9.81
CA HIS A 32 0.87 -6.33 -10.08
C HIS A 32 1.60 -7.17 -11.13
N GLY A 33 1.76 -6.60 -12.33
CA GLY A 33 2.59 -7.19 -13.38
C GLY A 33 4.09 -7.09 -13.05
N LYS A 34 4.94 -7.46 -14.02
CA LYS A 34 6.38 -7.17 -13.90
C LYS A 34 6.56 -5.66 -13.74
N ILE A 35 7.18 -5.25 -12.65
CA ILE A 35 7.60 -3.87 -12.45
C ILE A 35 8.68 -3.59 -13.50
N ASP A 36 8.59 -2.43 -14.15
CA ASP A 36 9.63 -1.96 -15.05
C ASP A 36 10.93 -1.78 -14.24
N PRO A 37 12.05 -2.42 -14.62
CA PRO A 37 13.32 -2.29 -13.91
C PRO A 37 13.78 -0.83 -13.76
N GLU A 38 13.46 0.05 -14.70
CA GLU A 38 13.79 1.48 -14.60
C GLU A 38 12.97 2.17 -13.51
N ILE A 39 11.69 1.81 -13.37
CA ILE A 39 10.82 2.31 -12.29
C ILE A 39 11.30 1.77 -10.95
N GLU A 40 11.67 0.49 -10.87
CA GLU A 40 12.22 -0.12 -9.66
C GLU A 40 13.51 0.59 -9.22
N GLN A 41 14.43 0.85 -10.15
CA GLN A 41 15.66 1.58 -9.86
C GLN A 41 15.39 3.02 -9.40
N ALA A 42 14.49 3.74 -10.07
CA ALA A 42 14.11 5.10 -9.66
C ALA A 42 13.52 5.14 -8.24
N TRP A 43 12.76 4.11 -7.85
CA TRP A 43 12.26 3.98 -6.48
C TRP A 43 13.38 3.74 -5.48
N ILE A 44 14.35 2.88 -5.80
CA ILE A 44 15.51 2.62 -4.94
C ILE A 44 16.30 3.91 -4.71
N ASP A 45 16.56 4.68 -5.77
CA ASP A 45 17.30 5.93 -5.69
C ASP A 45 16.57 6.98 -4.84
N GLU A 46 15.25 7.11 -4.99
CA GLU A 46 14.45 8.03 -4.20
C GLU A 46 14.38 7.62 -2.72
N VAL A 47 14.29 6.32 -2.41
CA VAL A 47 14.33 5.83 -1.02
C VAL A 47 15.68 6.18 -0.37
N GLN A 48 16.79 5.94 -1.07
CA GLN A 48 18.11 6.27 -0.56
C GLN A 48 18.27 7.77 -0.31
N LYS A 49 17.86 8.60 -1.28
CA LYS A 49 17.86 10.07 -1.15
C LYS A 49 17.03 10.56 0.03
N ARG A 50 15.83 9.99 0.24
CA ARG A 50 14.98 10.36 1.39
C ARG A 50 15.61 9.99 2.71
N LYS A 51 16.21 8.79 2.79
CA LYS A 51 16.93 8.35 3.99
C LYS A 51 18.06 9.31 4.35
N GLU A 52 18.89 9.69 3.39
CA GLU A 52 19.98 10.66 3.62
C GLU A 52 19.46 12.05 4.02
N SER A 53 18.36 12.51 3.44
CA SER A 53 17.72 13.78 3.81
C SER A 53 17.21 13.76 5.27
N LEU A 54 16.67 12.62 5.71
CA LEU A 54 16.25 12.40 7.10
C LEU A 54 17.45 12.39 8.06
N GLU A 55 18.48 11.59 7.74
CA GLU A 55 19.69 11.46 8.58
C GLU A 55 20.46 12.78 8.70
N SER A 56 20.51 13.57 7.62
CA SER A 56 21.15 14.88 7.60
C SER A 56 20.31 16.02 8.20
N GLY A 57 19.07 15.74 8.61
CA GLY A 57 18.15 16.75 9.15
C GLY A 57 17.66 17.79 8.14
N LYS A 58 17.89 17.56 6.84
CA LYS A 58 17.44 18.45 5.75
C LYS A 58 15.97 18.22 5.37
N ALA A 59 15.41 17.08 5.76
CA ALA A 59 14.03 16.75 5.49
C ALA A 59 13.06 17.66 6.28
N SER A 60 12.06 18.19 5.58
CA SER A 60 10.90 18.81 6.24
C SER A 60 9.96 17.70 6.72
N LEU A 61 9.71 17.65 8.02
CA LEU A 61 8.89 16.64 8.66
C LEU A 61 7.55 17.25 9.09
N HIS A 62 6.48 16.47 8.91
CA HIS A 62 5.19 16.76 9.49
C HIS A 62 4.96 15.86 10.70
N SER A 63 4.26 16.38 11.72
CA SER A 63 3.88 15.55 12.85
C SER A 63 2.88 14.48 12.41
N ALA A 64 3.02 13.27 12.96
CA ALA A 64 2.10 12.19 12.63
C ALA A 64 0.65 12.53 12.99
N SER A 65 0.43 13.28 14.07
CA SER A 65 -0.90 13.74 14.49
C SER A 65 -1.53 14.67 13.45
N ASP A 66 -0.78 15.61 12.89
CA ASP A 66 -1.31 16.56 11.90
C ASP A 66 -1.68 15.83 10.60
N VAL A 67 -0.78 14.95 10.13
CA VAL A 67 -1.01 14.15 8.92
C VAL A 67 -2.26 13.26 9.07
N LEU A 68 -2.41 12.57 10.21
CA LEU A 68 -3.56 11.73 10.46
C LEU A 68 -4.86 12.53 10.60
N HIS A 69 -4.80 13.72 11.20
CA HIS A 69 -5.94 14.62 11.30
C HIS A 69 -6.39 15.11 9.92
N GLU A 70 -5.46 15.54 9.08
CA GLU A 70 -5.74 15.96 7.70
C GLU A 70 -6.33 14.83 6.85
N ALA A 71 -5.78 13.62 6.94
CA ALA A 71 -6.28 12.46 6.22
C ALA A 71 -7.73 12.13 6.60
N LYS A 72 -8.06 12.17 7.90
CA LYS A 72 -9.43 11.91 8.40
C LYS A 72 -10.44 12.95 7.93
N LYS A 73 -10.04 14.20 7.71
CA LYS A 73 -10.95 15.24 7.17
C LYS A 73 -11.34 15.01 5.70
N ARG A 74 -10.59 14.18 4.96
CA ARG A 74 -10.77 13.95 3.52
C ARG A 74 -11.56 12.67 3.21
N ILE A 75 -11.95 11.91 4.23
CA ILE A 75 -12.78 10.71 4.15
C ILE A 75 -14.19 11.09 4.60
#